data_AF-A0A357T6K5-F1
#
_entry.id   AF-A0A357T6K5-F1
#
_cell.length_a   1.000
_cell.length_b   1.000
_cell.length_c   1.000
_cell.angle_alpha   90.00
_cell.angle_beta   90.00
_cell.angle_gamma   90.00
#
_symmetry.space_group_name_H-M   'P 1'
#
loop_
_entity.id
_entity.type
_entity.pdbx_description
1 polymer ?
#
loop_
_entity_poly.entity_id
_entity_poly.type
_entity_poly.pdbx_seq_one_letter_code
_entity_poly.pdbx_strand_id
1 'polypeptide(L)' 'MNVSPNRLFSHPVLWFLSDDYTKGSFDLNYTHEQSFHELTLHCHFSLDNQELLQQIERKEVAYALHVECPLTMYR' A
#
# COMPACT_ATOMS: atom_id res chain seq x y z
N MET A 1 7.72 -4.81 13.65
CA MET A 1 6.65 -5.12 12.67
C MET A 1 5.99 -6.41 13.11
N ASN A 2 4.67 -6.52 12.95
CA ASN A 2 3.95 -7.76 13.25
C ASN A 2 3.18 -8.19 12.00
N VAL A 3 3.65 -9.23 11.30
CA VAL A 3 2.95 -9.77 10.13
C VAL A 3 2.00 -10.85 10.64
N SER A 4 0.69 -10.58 10.65
CA SER A 4 -0.29 -11.55 11.13
C SER A 4 -0.37 -12.75 10.17
N PRO A 5 -0.20 -14.01 10.64
CA PRO A 5 -0.16 -15.20 9.77
C PRO A 5 -1.52 -15.63 9.20
N ASN A 6 -2.63 -15.05 9.66
CA ASN A 6 -4.00 -15.41 9.27
C ASN A 6 -4.60 -14.52 8.16
N ARG A 7 -3.77 -13.81 7.40
CA ARG A 7 -4.26 -12.97 6.29
C ARG A 7 -4.28 -13.76 5.00
N LEU A 8 -5.37 -13.62 4.24
CA LEU A 8 -5.58 -14.27 2.93
C LEU A 8 -4.74 -13.63 1.82
N PHE A 9 -3.57 -13.08 2.13
CA PHE A 9 -2.64 -12.53 1.14
C PHE A 9 -1.61 -13.59 0.77
N SER A 10 -1.33 -13.73 -0.52
CA SER A 10 -0.34 -14.68 -1.06
C SER A 10 1.10 -14.37 -0.58
N HIS A 11 1.31 -13.16 -0.05
CA HIS A 11 2.59 -12.66 0.42
C HIS A 11 2.41 -11.86 1.73
N PRO A 12 3.46 -11.70 2.54
CA PRO A 12 3.45 -10.81 3.70
C PRO A 12 3.08 -9.38 3.30
N VAL A 13 1.98 -8.86 3.84
CA VAL A 13 1.53 -7.48 3.62
C VAL A 13 1.51 -6.75 4.95
N LEU A 14 2.27 -5.65 5.01
CA LEU A 14 2.11 -4.62 6.05
C LEU A 14 0.97 -3.70 5.61
N TRP A 15 -0.02 -3.53 6.47
CA TRP A 15 -1.22 -2.76 6.15
C TRP A 15 -1.54 -1.83 7.30
N PHE A 16 -1.73 -0.54 7.01
CA PHE A 16 -1.93 0.51 8.02
C PHE A 16 -3.23 0.37 8.83
N LEU A 17 -4.26 -0.30 8.28
CA LEU A 17 -5.51 -0.57 9.01
C LEU A 17 -5.37 -1.69 10.03
N SER A 18 -4.32 -2.49 9.90
CA SER A 18 -3.89 -3.42 10.92
C SER A 18 -2.70 -2.82 11.68
N ASP A 19 -2.58 -3.13 12.96
CA ASP A 19 -1.55 -2.57 13.84
C ASP A 19 -0.13 -3.15 13.56
N ASP A 20 0.25 -3.22 12.28
CA ASP A 20 1.49 -3.86 11.81
C ASP A 20 2.71 -2.97 12.04
N TYR A 21 2.49 -1.67 11.98
CA TYR A 21 3.48 -0.62 12.14
C TYR A 21 3.70 -0.29 13.62
N THR A 22 4.23 -1.28 14.36
CA THR A 22 4.65 -1.13 15.77
C THR A 22 5.70 -0.03 16.03
N LYS A 23 6.41 0.43 14.98
CA LYS A 23 7.35 1.56 15.02
C LYS A 23 7.25 2.30 13.68
N GLY A 24 6.95 3.59 13.75
CA GLY A 24 6.78 4.43 12.57
C GLY A 24 5.32 4.55 12.11
N SER A 25 5.11 5.21 10.98
CA SER A 25 3.80 5.39 10.34
C SER A 25 3.89 5.12 8.84
N PHE A 26 2.76 4.73 8.24
CA PHE A 26 2.61 4.58 6.80
C PHE A 26 1.26 5.13 6.38
N ASP A 27 1.29 6.16 5.54
CA ASP A 27 0.14 6.89 5.06
C ASP A 27 0.14 6.99 3.54
N LEU A 28 -1.05 6.99 2.95
CA LEU A 28 -1.28 7.20 1.53
C LEU A 28 -2.21 8.41 1.36
N ASN A 29 -1.68 9.46 0.75
CA ASN A 29 -2.50 10.56 0.24
C ASN A 29 -2.68 10.35 -1.26
N TYR A 30 -3.91 10.46 -1.75
CA TYR A 30 -4.15 10.37 -3.18
C TYR A 30 -5.17 11.39 -3.65
N THR A 31 -4.98 11.87 -4.88
CA THR A 31 -5.99 12.57 -5.65
C THR A 31 -6.29 11.78 -6.92
N HIS A 32 -7.45 12.02 -7.52
CA HIS A 32 -7.82 11.38 -8.77
C HIS A 32 -8.37 12.42 -9.74
N GLU A 33 -8.10 12.19 -11.01
CA GLU A 33 -8.67 12.94 -12.12
C GLU A 33 -9.39 11.95 -13.03
N GLN A 34 -10.62 12.28 -13.41
CA GLN A 34 -11.41 11.48 -14.34
C GLN A 34 -11.65 12.28 -15.61
N SER A 35 -11.17 11.76 -16.72
CA SER A 35 -11.56 12.20 -18.07
C SER A 35 -12.37 11.09 -18.75
N PHE A 36 -12.91 11.34 -19.94
CA PHE A 36 -13.90 10.46 -20.59
C PHE A 36 -13.58 8.95 -20.53
N HIS A 37 -12.33 8.56 -20.76
CA HIS A 37 -11.91 7.15 -20.78
C HIS A 37 -10.65 6.89 -19.93
N GLU A 38 -10.24 7.84 -19.10
CA GLU A 38 -9.02 7.71 -18.29
C GLU A 38 -9.31 8.10 -16.84
N LEU A 39 -8.87 7.24 -15.93
CA LEU A 39 -8.78 7.51 -14.51
C LEU A 39 -7.29 7.64 -14.16
N THR A 40 -6.88 8.84 -13.77
CA THR A 40 -5.50 9.12 -13.35
C THR A 40 -5.46 9.20 -11.83
N LEU A 41 -4.62 8.37 -11.20
CA LEU A 41 -4.42 8.36 -9.75
C LEU A 41 -3.06 8.99 -9.42
N HIS A 42 -3.07 10.07 -8.65
CA HIS A 42 -1.85 10.68 -8.10
C HIS A 42 -1.69 10.21 -6.66
N CYS A 43 -0.79 9.24 -6.45
CA CYS A 43 -0.56 8.64 -5.14
C CYS A 43 0.75 9.16 -4.53
N HIS A 44 0.68 9.59 -3.27
CA HIS A 44 1.83 9.99 -2.46
C HIS A 44 1.90 9.13 -1.21
N PHE A 45 2.90 8.25 -1.17
CA PHE A 45 3.19 7.39 -0.03
C PHE A 45 4.13 8.11 0.94
N SER A 46 3.73 8.19 2.21
CA SER A 46 4.54 8.72 3.30
C SER A 46 4.86 7.58 4.26
N LEU A 47 6.15 7.30 4.45
CA LEU A 47 6.63 6.21 5.30
C LEU A 47 7.65 6.76 6.30
N ASP A 48 7.31 6.73 7.58
CA ASP A 48 8.21 7.08 8.69
C ASP A 48 8.79 5.81 9.31
N ASN A 49 9.64 5.09 8.57
CA ASN A 49 10.35 3.93 9.09
C ASN A 49 11.66 3.72 8.31
N GLN A 50 12.79 4.04 8.94
CA GLN A 50 14.11 3.98 8.30
C GLN A 50 14.51 2.57 7.85
N GLU A 51 14.13 1.53 8.58
CA GLU A 51 14.45 0.15 8.22
C GLU A 51 13.72 -0.25 6.93
N LEU A 52 12.42 0.05 6.84
CA LEU A 52 11.63 -0.22 5.64
C LEU A 52 12.10 0.62 4.46
N LEU A 53 12.48 1.88 4.66
CA LEU A 53 13.07 2.71 3.60
C LEU A 53 14.34 2.06 3.03
N GLN A 54 15.24 1.55 3.90
CA GLN A 54 16.45 0.85 3.46
C GLN A 54 16.14 -0.46 2.72
N GLN A 55 15.12 -1.21 3.15
CA GLN A 55 14.69 -2.43 2.47
C GLN A 55 14.07 -2.15 1.09
N ILE A 56 13.34 -1.04 0.96
CA ILE A 56 12.80 -0.57 -0.32
C ILE A 56 13.94 -0.20 -1.28
N GLU A 57 14.98 0.51 -0.80
CA GLU A 57 16.18 0.81 -1.59
C GLU A 57 16.90 -0.46 -2.09
N ARG A 58 16.90 -1.51 -1.26
CA ARG A 58 17.45 -2.84 -1.60
C ARG A 58 16.54 -3.68 -2.49
N LYS A 59 15.33 -3.21 -2.80
CA LYS A 59 14.28 -3.93 -3.56
C LYS A 59 13.80 -5.22 -2.88
N GLU A 60 13.90 -5.28 -1.56
CA GLU A 60 13.41 -6.40 -0.75
C GLU A 60 11.91 -6.23 -0.42
N VAL A 61 11.43 -4.97 -0.42
CA VAL A 61 10.05 -4.58 -0.14
C VAL A 61 9.62 -3.52 -1.15
N ALA A 62 8.32 -3.43 -1.45
CA ALA A 62 7.78 -2.43 -2.37
C ALA A 62 6.44 -1.88 -1.86
N TYR A 63 6.13 -0.65 -2.26
CA TYR A 63 4.77 -0.13 -2.15
C TYR A 63 3.86 -0.84 -3.15
N ALA A 64 2.64 -1.17 -2.73
CA ALA A 64 1.63 -1.78 -3.58
C ALA A 64 0.32 -0.99 -3.46
N LEU A 65 -0.32 -0.77 -4.61
CA LEU A 65 -1.67 -0.21 -4.71
C LEU A 65 -2.58 -1.27 -5.31
N HIS A 66 -3.69 -1.58 -4.65
CA HIS A 66 -4.74 -2.44 -5.19
C HIS A 66 -5.95 -1.56 -5.53
N VAL A 67 -6.35 -1.56 -6.79
CA VAL A 67 -7.52 -0.83 -7.29
C VAL A 67 -8.56 -1.85 -7.69
N GLU A 68 -9.76 -1.78 -7.12
CA GLU A 68 -10.86 -2.64 -7.52
C GLU A 68 -12.11 -1.83 -7.84
N CYS A 69 -12.90 -2.32 -8.80
CA CYS A 69 -14.23 -1.84 -9.12
C CYS A 69 -15.26 -2.89 -8.69
N PRO A 70 -15.93 -2.72 -7.54
CA PRO A 70 -16.88 -3.71 -7.03
C PRO A 70 -18.04 -4.00 -7.99
N LEU A 71 -18.44 -3.02 -8.81
CA LEU A 71 -19.56 -3.16 -9.74
C LEU A 71 -19.27 -4.13 -10.89
N THR A 72 -18.03 -4.14 -11.39
CA THR A 72 -17.61 -5.00 -12.50
C THR A 72 -16.76 -6.17 -12.04
N MET A 73 -16.46 -6.26 -10.74
CA MET A 73 -15.49 -7.18 -10.16
C MET A 73 -14.10 -7.08 -10.83
N TYR A 74 -13.81 -5.95 -11.47
CA TYR A 74 -12.52 -5.68 -12.09
C TYR A 74 -11.52 -5.34 -10.98
N ARG A 75 -10.36 -5.97 -11.01
CA ARG A 75 -9.25 -5.81 -10.06
C ARG A 75 -7.96 -5.62 -10.85
#